data_AF-A0A2E3DCZ9-F1
#
_entry.id   AF-A0A2E3DCZ9-F1
#
_cell.length_a   1.000
_cell.length_b   1.000
_cell.length_c   1.000
_cell.angle_alpha   90.00
_cell.angle_beta   90.00
_cell.angle_gamma   90.00
#
_symmetry.space_group_name_H-M   'P 1'
#
loop_
_entity.id
_entity.type
_entity.pdbx_description
1 polymer ?
#
loop_
_entity_poly.entity_id
_entity_poly.type
_entity_poly.pdbx_seq_one_letter_code
_entity_poly.pdbx_strand_id
1 'polypeptide(L)'
;MNVHVLFFASIREDLGCSKLLVVLQNPARISDLIRKLGREQGPNWLSVLGKESVKVAINKEIVNSDESLVDGDEIAFLPPVTGG
;
A
#
# COMPACT_ATOMS: atom_id res chain seq x y z
N MET A 1 -5.39 -9.15 -11.43
CA MET A 1 -4.63 -9.84 -10.37
C MET A 1 -5.18 -9.52 -9.00
N ASN A 2 -5.04 -10.44 -8.05
CA ASN A 2 -5.38 -10.28 -6.65
C ASN A 2 -4.09 -10.05 -5.85
N VAL A 3 -4.09 -9.03 -5.00
CA VAL A 3 -2.95 -8.74 -4.12
C VAL A 3 -3.41 -8.54 -2.68
N HIS A 4 -2.58 -8.98 -1.75
CA HIS A 4 -2.80 -8.81 -0.32
C HIS A 4 -2.14 -7.52 0.13
N VAL A 5 -2.91 -6.60 0.69
CA VAL A 5 -2.40 -5.31 1.18
C VAL A 5 -2.44 -5.30 2.69
N LEU A 6 -1.33 -4.96 3.32
CA LEU A 6 -1.16 -4.89 4.77
C LEU A 6 -0.83 -3.45 5.19
N PHE A 7 -1.39 -3.02 6.32
CA PHE A 7 -1.16 -1.70 6.91
C PHE A 7 -0.65 -1.85 8.34
N PHE A 8 0.39 -1.09 8.69
CA PHE A 8 1.07 -1.22 9.99
C PHE A 8 1.06 0.08 10.80
N ALA A 9 1.12 -0.06 12.12
CA ALA A 9 1.29 1.03 13.10
C ALA A 9 0.38 2.25 12.80
N SER A 10 0.93 3.46 12.68
CA SER A 10 0.14 4.67 12.48
C SER A 10 -0.68 4.66 11.19
N ILE A 11 -0.21 4.01 10.12
CA ILE A 11 -1.00 3.87 8.89
C ILE A 11 -2.25 3.02 9.14
N ARG A 12 -2.12 1.92 9.88
CA ARG A 12 -3.28 1.08 10.25
C ARG A 12 -4.29 1.86 11.10
N GLU A 13 -3.80 2.70 12.00
CA GLU A 13 -4.64 3.54 12.88
C GLU A 13 -5.37 4.62 12.08
N ASP A 14 -4.64 5.35 11.22
CA ASP A 14 -5.18 6.40 10.34
C ASP A 14 -6.24 5.87 9.37
N LEU A 15 -6.08 4.63 8.91
CA LEU A 15 -7.00 3.99 7.97
C LEU A 15 -8.09 3.14 8.65
N GLY A 16 -7.96 2.85 9.95
CA GLY A 16 -8.83 1.92 10.67
C GLY A 16 -8.86 0.51 10.09
N CYS A 17 -7.84 0.12 9.31
CA CYS A 17 -7.82 -1.10 8.53
C CYS A 17 -6.44 -1.75 8.60
N SER A 18 -6.38 -3.05 8.92
CA SER A 18 -5.12 -3.79 9.04
C SER A 18 -4.72 -4.51 7.76
N LYS A 19 -5.68 -4.93 6.94
CA LYS A 19 -5.44 -5.63 5.68
C LYS A 19 -6.63 -5.56 4.73
N LEU A 20 -6.34 -5.67 3.43
CA LEU A 20 -7.33 -5.80 2.36
C LEU A 20 -6.88 -6.79 1.30
N LEU A 21 -7.83 -7.42 0.62
CA LEU A 21 -7.60 -8.09 -0.65
C LEU A 21 -8.05 -7.14 -1.76
N VAL A 22 -7.16 -6.83 -2.70
CA VAL A 22 -7.44 -5.86 -3.76
C VAL A 22 -7.31 -6.50 -5.13
N VAL A 23 -8.33 -6.30 -5.96
CA VAL A 23 -8.34 -6.76 -7.36
C VAL A 23 -7.90 -5.63 -8.28
N LEU A 24 -6.76 -5.80 -8.94
CA LEU A 24 -6.19 -4.86 -9.90
C LEU A 24 -6.27 -5.41 -11.33
N GLN A 25 -6.29 -4.52 -12.32
CA GLN A 25 -6.13 -4.90 -13.73
C GLN A 25 -4.64 -5.01 -14.06
N ASN A 26 -4.28 -5.95 -14.95
CA ASN A 26 -2.89 -6.13 -15.37
C ASN A 26 -2.63 -5.30 -16.64
N PRO A 27 -1.44 -4.68 -16.79
CA PRO A 27 -0.39 -4.55 -15.78
C PRO A 27 -0.77 -3.52 -14.71
N ALA A 28 -0.24 -3.68 -13.49
CA ALA A 28 -0.45 -2.72 -12.42
C ALA A 28 0.82 -2.50 -11.59
N ARG A 29 0.89 -1.32 -10.99
CA ARG A 29 1.98 -0.88 -10.12
C ARG A 29 1.47 -0.42 -8.76
N ILE A 30 2.39 -0.15 -7.84
CA ILE A 30 2.06 0.44 -6.53
C ILE A 30 1.23 1.73 -6.68
N SER A 31 1.55 2.60 -7.65
CA SER A 31 0.76 3.83 -7.84
C SER A 31 -0.69 3.57 -8.29
N ASP A 32 -0.93 2.52 -9.09
CA ASP A 32 -2.28 2.09 -9.46
C ASP A 32 -3.06 1.61 -8.24
N LEU A 33 -2.40 0.83 -7.37
CA LEU A 33 -2.98 0.37 -6.11
C LEU A 33 -3.39 1.54 -5.22
N ILE A 34 -2.49 2.51 -4.98
CA ILE A 34 -2.78 3.68 -4.15
C ILE A 34 -3.95 4.50 -4.74
N ARG A 35 -3.94 4.72 -6.06
CA ARG A 35 -5.04 5.43 -6.75
C ARG A 35 -6.38 4.70 -6.59
N LYS A 36 -6.39 3.37 -6.76
CA LYS A 36 -7.59 2.56 -6.59
C LYS A 36 -8.12 2.63 -5.15
N LEU A 37 -7.24 2.44 -4.16
CA LEU A 37 -7.61 2.54 -2.74
C LEU A 37 -8.18 3.92 -2.40
N GLY A 38 -7.58 5.00 -2.91
CA GLY A 38 -8.09 6.35 -2.74
C GLY A 38 -9.48 6.57 -3.35
N ARG A 39 -9.79 5.91 -4.48
CA ARG A 39 -11.12 5.98 -5.11
C ARG A 39 -12.15 5.16 -4.36
N GLU A 40 -11.79 3.98 -3.88
CA GLU A 40 -12.74 3.03 -3.26
C GLU A 40 -12.97 3.29 -1.77
N GLN A 41 -11.94 3.71 -1.04
CA GLN A 41 -11.99 3.92 0.41
C GLN A 41 -12.07 5.42 0.80
N GLY A 42 -11.80 6.30 -0.17
CA GLY A 42 -11.91 7.75 -0.01
C GLY A 42 -10.56 8.49 0.05
N PRO A 43 -10.60 9.84 0.02
CA PRO A 43 -9.42 10.67 -0.18
C PRO A 43 -8.40 10.59 0.96
N ASN A 44 -8.82 10.21 2.18
CA ASN A 44 -7.90 10.00 3.30
C ASN A 44 -6.86 8.91 2.98
N TRP A 45 -7.27 7.82 2.32
CA TRP A 45 -6.38 6.73 1.96
C TRP A 45 -5.29 7.17 0.99
N LEU A 46 -5.65 7.98 -0.01
CA LEU A 46 -4.69 8.57 -0.94
C LEU A 46 -3.71 9.51 -0.20
N SER A 47 -4.23 10.32 0.72
CA SER A 47 -3.43 11.26 1.51
C SER A 47 -2.44 10.56 2.45
N VAL A 48 -2.84 9.45 3.08
CA VAL A 48 -1.97 8.68 3.99
C VAL A 48 -0.93 7.88 3.21
N LEU A 49 -1.36 7.09 2.21
CA LEU A 49 -0.50 6.16 1.49
C LEU A 49 0.41 6.84 0.45
N GLY A 50 0.02 8.03 -0.02
CA GLY A 50 0.78 8.80 -1.01
C GLY A 50 1.91 9.65 -0.44
N LYS A 51 2.15 9.63 0.88
CA LYS A 51 3.25 10.39 1.50
C LYS A 51 4.60 9.77 1.15
N GLU A 52 5.58 10.59 0.79
CA GLU A 52 6.95 10.13 0.49
C GLU A 52 7.64 9.43 1.68
N SER A 53 7.20 9.74 2.90
CA SER A 53 7.71 9.11 4.12
C SER A 53 7.19 7.68 4.35
N VAL A 54 6.14 7.27 3.65
CA VAL A 54 5.62 5.90 3.71
C VAL A 54 6.52 5.00 2.88
N LYS A 55 6.96 3.90 3.50
CA LYS A 55 7.72 2.84 2.80
C LYS A 55 6.76 1.76 2.33
N VAL A 56 7.08 1.18 1.19
CA VAL A 56 6.36 0.02 0.66
C VAL A 56 7.29 -1.18 0.65
N ALA A 57 6.78 -2.34 1.06
CA ALA A 57 7.43 -3.61 0.87
C ALA A 57 6.57 -4.51 0.00
N ILE A 58 7.19 -5.25 -0.92
CA ILE A 58 6.55 -6.35 -1.67
C ILE A 58 7.20 -7.64 -1.19
N ASN A 59 6.39 -8.62 -0.77
CA ASN A 59 6.86 -9.93 -0.31
C ASN A 59 7.97 -9.85 0.75
N LYS A 60 7.84 -8.91 1.71
CA LYS A 60 8.78 -8.60 2.81
C LYS A 60 10.08 -7.91 2.41
N GLU A 61 10.23 -7.51 1.15
CA GLU A 61 11.38 -6.74 0.68
C GLU A 61 10.97 -5.27 0.47
N ILE A 62 11.76 -4.33 1.01
CA ILE A 62 11.51 -2.90 0.82
C ILE A 62 11.84 -2.54 -0.62
N VAL A 63 10.87 -1.95 -1.30
CA VAL A 63 10.96 -1.62 -2.72
C VAL A 63 11.00 -0.12 -2.94
N ASN A 64 11.44 0.27 -4.14
CA ASN A 64 11.35 1.65 -4.58
C ASN A 64 9.90 2.05 -4.84
N SER A 65 9.64 3.35 -4.80
CA SER A 65 8.35 3.92 -5.15
C SER A 65 7.98 3.52 -6.59
N ASP A 66 6.79 2.92 -6.76
CA ASP A 66 6.19 2.54 -8.05
C ASP A 66 6.74 1.27 -8.75
N GLU A 67 7.08 0.24 -7.97
CA GLU A 67 7.37 -1.10 -8.50
C GLU A 67 6.13 -1.77 -9.15
N SER A 68 6.39 -2.66 -10.12
CA SER A 68 5.35 -3.45 -10.77
C SER A 68 4.89 -4.58 -9.86
N LEU A 69 3.59 -4.85 -9.88
CA LEU A 69 2.96 -5.86 -9.04
C LEU A 69 2.59 -7.09 -9.88
N VAL A 70 2.63 -8.26 -9.25
CA VAL A 70 2.19 -9.52 -9.82
C VAL A 70 1.05 -10.14 -8.99
N ASP A 71 0.39 -11.14 -9.58
CA ASP A 71 -0.70 -11.85 -8.89
C ASP A 71 -0.19 -12.61 -7.67
N GLY A 72 -0.88 -12.43 -6.54
CA GLY A 72 -0.53 -13.04 -5.27
C GLY A 72 0.41 -12.22 -4.39
N ASP A 73 0.93 -11.08 -4.85
CA ASP A 73 1.85 -10.26 -4.06
C ASP A 73 1.26 -9.83 -2.72
N GLU A 74 2.11 -9.84 -1.70
CA GLU A 74 1.85 -9.20 -0.41
C GLU A 74 2.53 -7.82 -0.38
N ILE A 75 1.73 -6.76 -0.31
CA ILE A 75 2.17 -5.37 -0.27
C ILE A 75 1.94 -4.81 1.12
N ALA A 76 3.01 -4.39 1.80
CA ALA A 76 2.94 -3.75 3.10
C ALA A 76 3.22 -2.25 3.00
N PHE A 77 2.33 -1.43 3.56
CA PHE A 77 2.58 -0.01 3.79
C PHE A 77 3.06 0.19 5.22
N LEU A 78 4.27 0.74 5.33
CA LEU A 78 4.99 0.93 6.57
C LEU A 78 5.14 2.43 6.85
N PRO A 79 4.85 2.91 8.06
CA PRO A 79 5.13 4.29 8.40
C PRO A 79 6.64 4.57 8.33
N PRO A 80 7.05 5.86 8.29
CA PRO A 80 8.45 6.20 8.37
C PRO A 80 9.07 5.54 9.61
N VAL A 81 10.20 4.88 9.42
CA VAL A 81 11.01 4.36 10.53
C VAL A 81 11.53 5.56 11.33
N THR A 82 10.86 5.85 12.44
CA THR A 82 11.44 6.68 13.50
C THR A 82 12.42 5.79 14.25
N GLY A 83 13.68 5.81 13.85
CA GLY A 83 14.75 5.23 14.66
C GLY A 83 14.77 5.90 16.03
N GLY A 84 14.72 5.10 17.09
CA GLY A 84 15.12 5.51 18.44
C GLY A 84 16.63 5.48 18.59
#